data_AF-A0A9R0Q2E6-F1
#
_entry.id   AF-A0A9R0Q2E6-F1
#
_cell.length_a   1.000
_cell.length_b   1.000
_cell.length_c   1.000
_cell.angle_alpha   90.00
_cell.angle_beta   90.00
_cell.angle_gamma   90.00
#
_symmetry.space_group_name_H-M   'P 1'
#
loop_
_entity.id
_entity.type
_entity.pdbx_description
1 polymer ?
#
loop_
_entity_poly.entity_id
_entity_poly.type
_entity_poly.pdbx_seq_one_letter_code
_entity_poly.pdbx_strand_id
1 'polypeptide(L)'
;MASGPNGGGNGGGGGGGLMKNMSLLRLQYYCVLGAVAGAVLFATLRYMPAAGSGAALSTTSALATAAAPAGSGAGAGEHRKIKGTAPAPAKAAAKVVTKPKEVVVFNFGDSNSDTGGVAAIMGIRISAPEGRAYFHHPTGRLSDGRVVLDFICETLNTHHLSPYMKPLGSDYSNGVNFAIAGATATPGDTPFSLDVQIDQFIFYRDRCNDSITRDEPAPLNMLDFERALYTMDIGQNDITSILYLPYDEVLAKLPHFVAEIRKAIEILHKNGARKFWIHGTGALGCLPAKLAMPRASDGDLDEHGCIAKFNNAAKRFNTLLSEACDDLRLLLKKSSIIFVDMFAIKYDLVANHTKHGSRSR
;
A
#
# COMPACT_ATOMS: atom_id res chain seq x y z
N MET A 1 -0.55 23.29 66.91
CA MET A 1 0.45 22.32 67.37
C MET A 1 1.15 21.83 66.10
N ALA A 2 2.31 22.42 65.76
CA ALA A 2 3.65 21.91 66.12
C ALA A 2 3.87 20.52 65.48
N SER A 3 4.90 20.19 64.71
CA SER A 3 6.11 20.84 64.17
C SER A 3 6.85 19.69 63.44
N GLY A 4 7.56 19.95 62.34
CA GLY A 4 8.47 18.95 61.72
C GLY A 4 9.73 18.71 62.59
N PRO A 5 10.93 18.41 62.03
CA PRO A 5 11.32 17.83 60.74
C PRO A 5 12.50 16.82 60.91
N ASN A 6 13.36 16.68 59.90
CA ASN A 6 14.69 16.02 59.82
C ASN A 6 14.74 14.56 59.35
N GLY A 7 15.67 14.15 58.48
CA GLY A 7 16.77 14.86 57.84
C GLY A 7 17.86 13.87 57.40
N GLY A 8 18.63 14.26 56.36
CA GLY A 8 19.96 13.74 55.99
C GLY A 8 20.03 12.26 55.53
N GLY A 9 20.82 11.85 54.55
CA GLY A 9 21.93 12.47 53.86
C GLY A 9 22.99 11.40 53.58
N ASN A 10 23.57 11.47 52.37
CA ASN A 10 24.92 11.03 52.01
C ASN A 10 25.18 9.58 51.54
N GLY A 11 25.75 9.49 50.33
CA GLY A 11 27.01 8.79 50.12
C GLY A 11 26.99 7.45 49.37
N GLY A 12 27.74 7.40 48.26
CA GLY A 12 28.52 6.20 47.91
C GLY A 12 28.18 5.54 46.58
N GLY A 13 29.15 5.54 45.66
CA GLY A 13 29.04 4.99 44.32
C GLY A 13 29.05 3.46 44.23
N GLY A 14 28.89 2.97 43.00
CA GLY A 14 28.99 1.55 42.69
C GLY A 14 28.47 1.25 41.29
N GLY A 15 29.34 1.38 40.28
CA GLY A 15 29.09 0.77 38.99
C GLY A 15 29.00 -0.75 39.13
N GLY A 16 27.97 -1.34 38.53
CA GLY A 16 27.78 -2.79 38.47
C GLY A 16 26.36 -3.20 38.80
N GLY A 17 25.51 -3.35 37.77
CA GLY A 17 24.14 -3.81 38.01
C GLY A 17 23.21 -3.87 36.80
N LEU A 18 23.72 -4.06 35.57
CA LEU A 18 22.85 -4.28 34.41
C LEU A 18 22.47 -5.77 34.31
N MET A 19 21.81 -6.33 35.32
CA MET A 19 21.13 -7.64 35.24
C MET A 19 20.37 -7.98 36.52
N LYS A 20 19.42 -7.15 36.94
CA LYS A 20 18.36 -7.62 37.86
C LYS A 20 17.02 -7.03 37.42
N ASN A 21 16.09 -7.94 37.14
CA ASN A 21 14.69 -7.73 36.74
C ASN A 21 14.41 -7.75 35.22
N MET A 22 14.79 -8.84 34.55
CA MET A 22 14.06 -9.26 33.34
C MET A 22 12.83 -10.07 33.77
N SER A 23 11.65 -9.68 33.30
CA SER A 23 10.42 -10.45 33.52
C SER A 23 10.55 -11.85 32.90
N LEU A 24 9.90 -12.86 33.51
CA LEU A 24 9.91 -14.25 33.01
C LEU A 24 9.53 -14.35 31.52
N LEU A 25 8.62 -13.49 31.04
CA LEU A 25 8.25 -13.40 29.63
C LEU A 25 9.43 -13.00 28.72
N ARG A 26 10.29 -12.07 29.16
CA ARG A 26 11.45 -11.64 28.38
C ARG A 26 12.50 -12.74 28.30
N LEU A 27 12.72 -13.49 29.39
CA LEU A 27 13.65 -14.62 29.37
C LEU A 27 13.16 -15.73 28.43
N GLN A 28 11.86 -16.07 28.48
CA GLN A 28 11.26 -17.03 27.55
C GLN A 28 11.40 -16.59 26.09
N TYR A 29 11.17 -15.30 25.80
CA TYR A 29 11.34 -14.75 24.45
C TYR A 29 12.78 -14.94 23.93
N TYR A 30 13.80 -14.61 24.73
CA TYR A 30 15.19 -14.80 24.32
C TYR A 30 15.62 -16.27 24.24
N CYS A 31 15.08 -17.16 25.09
CA CYS A 31 15.32 -18.59 24.98
C CYS A 31 14.75 -19.18 23.69
N VAL A 32 13.54 -18.77 23.28
CA VAL A 32 12.93 -19.20 22.02
C VAL A 32 13.72 -18.66 20.83
N LEU A 33 14.11 -17.37 20.86
CA LEU A 33 14.92 -16.78 19.80
C LEU A 33 16.28 -17.48 19.64
N GLY A 34 16.93 -17.80 20.76
CA GLY A 34 18.19 -18.56 20.78
C GLY A 34 18.04 -19.99 20.24
N ALA A 35 16.95 -20.67 20.59
CA ALA A 35 16.66 -22.02 20.08
C ALA A 35 16.41 -22.02 18.56
N VAL A 36 15.66 -21.02 18.06
CA VAL A 36 15.42 -20.85 16.61
C VAL A 36 16.72 -20.53 15.87
N ALA A 37 17.53 -19.60 16.38
CA ALA A 37 18.83 -19.28 15.78
C ALA A 37 19.77 -20.49 15.75
N GLY A 38 19.81 -21.27 16.83
CA GLY A 38 20.59 -22.52 16.91
C GLY A 38 20.11 -23.57 15.91
N ALA A 39 18.80 -23.76 15.77
CA ALA A 39 18.22 -24.71 14.81
C ALA A 39 18.55 -24.32 13.36
N VAL A 40 18.47 -23.02 13.03
CA VAL A 40 18.84 -22.50 11.71
C VAL A 40 20.33 -22.71 11.45
N LEU A 41 21.20 -22.41 12.41
CA LEU A 41 22.65 -22.65 12.27
C LEU A 41 22.95 -24.13 12.03
N PHE A 42 22.36 -25.02 12.83
CA PHE A 42 22.53 -26.48 12.67
C PHE A 42 22.02 -26.99 11.33
N ALA A 43 20.89 -26.47 10.84
CA ALA A 43 20.37 -26.80 9.53
C ALA A 43 21.33 -26.33 8.43
N THR A 44 21.84 -25.09 8.50
CA THR A 44 22.79 -24.57 7.49
C THR A 44 24.11 -25.35 7.47
N LEU A 45 24.62 -25.78 8.63
CA LEU A 45 25.83 -26.61 8.72
C LEU A 45 25.63 -28.02 8.18
N ARG A 46 24.41 -28.59 8.27
CA ARG A 46 24.09 -29.90 7.67
C ARG A 46 24.03 -29.88 6.13
N TYR A 47 23.78 -28.72 5.53
CA TYR A 47 23.67 -28.56 4.08
C TYR A 47 24.90 -27.94 3.41
N MET A 48 25.98 -27.70 4.17
CA MET A 48 27.28 -27.34 3.57
C MET A 48 27.97 -28.61 3.06
N PRO A 49 28.28 -28.72 1.75
CA PRO A 49 29.08 -29.82 1.24
C PRO A 49 30.51 -29.72 1.79
N ALA A 50 31.08 -30.87 2.18
CA ALA A 50 32.44 -30.96 2.70
C ALA A 50 33.45 -30.41 1.69
N ALA A 51 34.27 -29.45 2.11
CA ALA A 51 35.39 -28.96 1.32
C ALA A 51 36.44 -30.08 1.21
N GLY A 52 36.52 -30.70 0.03
CA GLY A 52 37.52 -31.69 -0.34
C GLY A 52 38.28 -31.24 -1.59
N SER A 53 39.54 -30.85 -1.37
CA SER A 53 40.74 -30.95 -2.22
C SER A 53 40.58 -31.02 -3.75
N GLY A 54 41.17 -30.02 -4.43
CA GLY A 54 41.03 -29.80 -5.87
C GLY A 54 41.88 -30.66 -6.80
N ALA A 55 41.65 -30.46 -8.10
CA ALA A 55 42.63 -30.63 -9.17
C ALA A 55 42.17 -29.89 -10.45
N ALA A 56 43.10 -29.12 -11.01
CA ALA A 56 43.23 -28.68 -12.41
C ALA A 56 42.09 -27.89 -13.08
N LEU A 57 42.20 -26.55 -13.01
CA LEU A 57 41.63 -25.67 -14.04
C LEU A 57 42.65 -25.56 -15.19
N SER A 58 42.37 -26.18 -16.33
CA SER A 58 43.06 -25.89 -17.58
C SER A 58 42.50 -24.62 -18.19
N THR A 59 43.43 -23.76 -18.58
CA THR A 59 43.27 -22.50 -19.28
C THR A 59 42.61 -22.68 -20.64
N THR A 60 41.71 -21.78 -21.03
CA THR A 60 41.76 -21.12 -22.34
C THR A 60 41.14 -19.72 -22.27
N SER A 61 41.87 -18.80 -22.88
CA SER A 61 41.68 -17.36 -22.96
C SER A 61 40.68 -16.98 -24.06
N ALA A 62 39.92 -15.90 -23.84
CA ALA A 62 39.55 -14.97 -24.90
C ALA A 62 39.28 -13.58 -24.29
N LEU A 63 40.32 -12.72 -24.28
CA LEU A 63 40.17 -11.28 -24.15
C LEU A 63 39.58 -10.72 -25.46
N ALA A 64 38.56 -9.85 -25.35
CA ALA A 64 38.20 -8.91 -26.41
C ALA A 64 38.74 -7.53 -26.01
N THR A 65 39.69 -7.04 -26.81
CA THR A 65 40.37 -5.75 -26.67
C THR A 65 39.57 -4.61 -27.31
N ALA A 66 39.67 -3.44 -26.70
CA ALA A 66 39.23 -2.15 -27.22
C ALA A 66 40.08 -1.70 -28.43
N ALA A 67 39.49 -0.92 -29.32
CA ALA A 67 40.22 -0.13 -30.32
C ALA A 67 39.51 1.21 -30.59
N ALA A 68 40.26 2.29 -30.39
CA ALA A 68 40.06 3.59 -31.01
C ALA A 68 40.99 3.71 -32.23
N PRO A 69 40.79 4.71 -33.10
CA PRO A 69 41.96 5.40 -33.63
C PRO A 69 41.82 6.93 -33.62
N ALA A 70 42.99 7.57 -33.47
CA ALA A 70 43.24 8.97 -33.72
C ALA A 70 43.66 9.19 -35.19
N GLY A 71 43.42 10.39 -35.72
CA GLY A 71 43.99 10.88 -36.97
C GLY A 71 44.13 12.40 -36.93
N SER A 72 45.35 12.89 -37.09
CA SER A 72 45.77 14.29 -37.10
C SER A 72 45.90 14.83 -38.54
N GLY A 73 45.78 16.15 -38.70
CA GLY A 73 46.12 16.85 -39.94
C GLY A 73 46.10 18.38 -39.75
N ALA A 74 47.27 19.02 -39.84
CA ALA A 74 47.49 20.45 -39.72
C ALA A 74 47.56 21.12 -41.10
N GLY A 75 47.26 22.43 -41.18
CA GLY A 75 47.60 23.23 -42.37
C GLY A 75 47.00 24.64 -42.44
N ALA A 76 47.84 25.64 -42.13
CA ALA A 76 47.96 27.01 -42.66
C ALA A 76 46.78 28.01 -42.57
N GLY A 77 47.13 29.24 -42.16
CA GLY A 77 46.20 30.33 -41.88
C GLY A 77 46.06 31.38 -42.97
N GLU A 78 45.20 32.37 -42.71
CA GLU A 78 45.22 33.67 -43.37
C GLU A 78 44.57 34.74 -42.50
N HIS A 79 45.19 35.92 -42.47
CA HIS A 79 44.72 37.15 -41.84
C HIS A 79 43.48 37.72 -42.54
N ARG A 80 42.41 38.08 -41.80
CA ARG A 80 41.63 39.29 -42.16
C ARG A 80 40.71 39.86 -41.06
N LYS A 81 40.99 41.13 -40.74
CA LYS A 81 40.11 42.26 -40.37
C LYS A 81 39.07 42.10 -39.26
N ILE A 82 39.36 42.82 -38.17
CA ILE A 82 38.41 43.37 -37.21
C ILE A 82 37.41 44.29 -37.94
N LYS A 83 36.11 44.02 -37.78
CA LYS A 83 35.01 44.96 -38.00
C LYS A 83 34.05 44.86 -36.82
N GLY A 84 33.74 46.00 -36.21
CA GLY A 84 32.89 46.09 -35.03
C GLY A 84 31.38 45.99 -35.31
N THR A 85 30.67 45.93 -34.18
CA THR A 85 29.26 46.26 -33.88
C THR A 85 28.14 45.27 -34.28
N ALA A 86 27.55 44.61 -33.29
CA ALA A 86 26.23 44.95 -32.71
C ALA A 86 26.01 44.14 -31.40
N PRO A 87 25.27 44.64 -30.38
CA PRO A 87 24.98 43.86 -29.18
C PRO A 87 23.98 42.75 -29.51
N ALA A 88 24.28 41.53 -29.09
CA ALA A 88 23.33 40.42 -29.15
C ALA A 88 22.08 40.73 -28.31
N PRO A 89 20.87 40.38 -28.75
CA PRO A 89 19.68 40.54 -27.93
C PRO A 89 19.82 39.67 -26.68
N ALA A 90 19.50 40.23 -25.53
CA ALA A 90 19.48 39.51 -24.27
C ALA A 90 18.63 38.24 -24.42
N LYS A 91 19.23 37.06 -24.20
CA LYS A 91 18.49 35.80 -24.10
C LYS A 91 17.45 35.97 -23.01
N ALA A 92 16.18 36.04 -23.40
CA ALA A 92 15.08 35.93 -22.47
C ALA A 92 15.29 34.62 -21.68
N ALA A 93 15.34 34.74 -20.35
CA ALA A 93 15.43 33.60 -19.46
C ALA A 93 14.27 32.66 -19.82
N ALA A 94 14.60 31.46 -20.30
CA ALA A 94 13.61 30.42 -20.51
C ALA A 94 12.88 30.22 -19.18
N LYS A 95 11.56 30.45 -19.17
CA LYS A 95 10.72 30.00 -18.05
C LYS A 95 10.99 28.50 -17.91
N VAL A 96 11.63 28.12 -16.81
CA VAL A 96 11.67 26.72 -16.38
C VAL A 96 10.21 26.35 -16.15
N VAL A 97 9.62 25.68 -17.14
CA VAL A 97 8.33 25.02 -16.96
C VAL A 97 8.63 23.84 -16.06
N THR A 98 8.57 24.07 -14.74
CA THR A 98 8.61 23.00 -13.77
C THR A 98 7.43 22.09 -14.09
N LYS A 99 7.70 20.86 -14.56
CA LYS A 99 6.68 19.83 -14.72
C LYS A 99 5.87 19.80 -13.41
N PRO A 100 4.53 19.85 -13.45
CA PRO A 100 3.73 19.74 -12.24
C PRO A 100 4.19 18.52 -11.46
N LYS A 101 4.46 18.68 -10.17
CA LYS A 101 4.88 17.56 -9.33
C LYS A 101 3.77 16.52 -9.35
N GLU A 102 4.12 15.30 -9.74
CA GLU A 102 3.19 14.17 -9.88
C GLU A 102 2.50 13.90 -8.53
N VAL A 103 1.21 13.55 -8.59
CA VAL A 103 0.43 13.28 -7.38
C VAL A 103 0.85 11.92 -6.81
N VAL A 104 1.23 11.92 -5.53
CA VAL A 104 1.56 10.71 -4.79
C VAL A 104 0.30 10.11 -4.17
N VAL A 105 0.11 8.81 -4.34
CA VAL A 105 -1.07 8.09 -3.85
C VAL A 105 -0.63 6.87 -3.03
N PHE A 106 -1.15 6.73 -1.82
CA PHE A 106 -1.03 5.51 -1.03
C PHE A 106 -2.39 4.85 -0.92
N ASN A 107 -2.49 3.59 -1.32
CA ASN A 107 -3.76 2.85 -1.32
C ASN A 107 -3.73 1.70 -0.31
N PHE A 108 -4.85 1.53 0.39
CA PHE A 108 -5.10 0.45 1.34
C PHE A 108 -6.42 -0.22 0.97
N GLY A 109 -6.57 -1.50 1.20
CA GLY A 109 -7.82 -2.17 0.88
C GLY A 109 -7.74 -3.64 0.58
N ASP A 110 -8.74 -4.10 -0.16
CA ASP A 110 -8.91 -5.49 -0.55
C ASP A 110 -8.78 -5.70 -2.08
N SER A 111 -9.42 -6.76 -2.59
CA SER A 111 -9.42 -7.14 -3.99
C SER A 111 -9.97 -6.08 -4.95
N ASN A 112 -10.78 -5.13 -4.45
CA ASN A 112 -11.33 -4.04 -5.27
C ASN A 112 -10.23 -3.07 -5.76
N SER A 113 -9.08 -3.04 -5.08
CA SER A 113 -7.98 -2.13 -5.39
C SER A 113 -6.60 -2.80 -5.44
N ASP A 114 -6.50 -4.11 -5.19
CA ASP A 114 -5.25 -4.88 -5.33
C ASP A 114 -4.73 -4.86 -6.78
N THR A 115 -3.50 -4.37 -6.96
CA THR A 115 -2.80 -4.26 -8.26
C THR A 115 -1.83 -5.41 -8.55
N GLY A 116 -1.99 -6.55 -7.86
CA GLY A 116 -1.21 -7.77 -8.04
C GLY A 116 -0.41 -8.22 -6.81
N GLY A 117 -0.67 -7.62 -5.64
CA GLY A 117 -0.07 -7.98 -4.37
C GLY A 117 -0.39 -9.41 -3.96
N VAL A 118 -1.66 -9.84 -4.01
CA VAL A 118 -2.02 -11.23 -3.66
C VAL A 118 -1.30 -12.26 -4.52
N ALA A 119 -1.16 -12.00 -5.83
CA ALA A 119 -0.50 -12.90 -6.75
C ALA A 119 0.99 -13.02 -6.44
N ALA A 120 1.65 -11.90 -6.12
CA ALA A 120 3.05 -11.86 -5.73
C ALA A 120 3.31 -12.59 -4.40
N ILE A 121 2.46 -12.38 -3.38
CA ILE A 121 2.57 -13.05 -2.08
C ILE A 121 2.40 -14.55 -2.22
N MET A 122 1.34 -14.97 -2.90
CA MET A 122 0.94 -16.38 -2.97
C MET A 122 1.75 -17.18 -4.00
N GLY A 123 2.53 -16.49 -4.84
CA GLY A 123 3.27 -17.12 -5.94
C GLY A 123 2.34 -17.73 -6.99
N ILE A 124 1.14 -17.16 -7.18
CA ILE A 124 0.11 -17.70 -8.07
C ILE A 124 -0.03 -16.86 -9.34
N ARG A 125 -0.56 -17.49 -10.39
CA ARG A 125 -1.09 -16.81 -11.57
C ARG A 125 -2.60 -16.78 -11.46
N ILE A 126 -3.20 -15.61 -11.62
CA ILE A 126 -4.66 -15.52 -11.71
C ILE A 126 -5.05 -16.08 -13.09
N SER A 127 -6.14 -16.85 -13.11
CA SER A 127 -6.62 -17.45 -14.36
C SER A 127 -7.34 -16.39 -15.22
N ALA A 128 -7.54 -16.70 -16.50
CA ALA A 128 -8.41 -15.89 -17.36
C ALA A 128 -9.77 -15.65 -16.65
N PRO A 129 -10.36 -14.44 -16.77
CA PRO A 129 -10.11 -13.42 -17.80
C PRO A 129 -9.07 -12.35 -17.45
N GLU A 130 -8.22 -12.57 -16.44
CA GLU A 130 -7.22 -11.58 -15.98
C GLU A 130 -6.49 -10.83 -17.11
N GLY A 131 -6.47 -9.50 -17.01
CA GLY A 131 -5.65 -8.62 -17.87
C GLY A 131 -6.06 -8.59 -19.35
N ARG A 132 -7.01 -9.42 -19.78
CA ARG A 132 -7.45 -9.57 -21.18
C ARG A 132 -7.86 -8.25 -21.85
N ALA A 133 -8.57 -7.38 -21.14
CA ALA A 133 -9.22 -6.19 -21.68
C ALA A 133 -8.32 -4.96 -21.80
N TYR A 134 -7.26 -4.84 -20.99
CA TYR A 134 -6.42 -3.63 -20.95
C TYR A 134 -4.92 -3.91 -21.04
N PHE A 135 -4.38 -4.75 -20.14
CA PHE A 135 -2.94 -5.02 -20.10
C PHE A 135 -2.51 -6.03 -21.17
N HIS A 136 -3.45 -6.85 -21.64
CA HIS A 136 -3.24 -7.95 -22.58
C HIS A 136 -2.20 -8.99 -22.12
N HIS A 137 -1.95 -9.04 -20.80
CA HIS A 137 -1.16 -10.05 -20.11
C HIS A 137 -1.55 -10.12 -18.61
N PRO A 138 -1.24 -11.22 -17.90
CA PRO A 138 -1.41 -11.32 -16.45
C PRO A 138 -0.66 -10.22 -15.68
N THR A 139 -1.28 -9.62 -14.66
CA THR A 139 -0.71 -8.55 -13.80
C THR A 139 -0.79 -8.83 -12.30
N GLY A 140 -1.50 -9.87 -11.89
CA GLY A 140 -1.94 -10.22 -10.55
C GLY A 140 -3.32 -9.67 -10.14
N ARG A 141 -3.98 -8.84 -10.94
CA ARG A 141 -5.26 -8.19 -10.59
C ARG A 141 -6.43 -9.18 -10.66
N LEU A 142 -7.39 -9.08 -9.72
CA LEU A 142 -8.67 -9.78 -9.80
C LEU A 142 -9.67 -9.04 -10.72
N SER A 143 -9.21 -8.68 -11.91
CA SER A 143 -9.94 -7.95 -12.94
C SER A 143 -9.44 -8.38 -14.31
N ASP A 144 -10.30 -8.29 -15.34
CA ASP A 144 -9.86 -8.50 -16.73
C ASP A 144 -9.03 -7.33 -17.27
N GLY A 145 -8.78 -6.30 -16.47
CA GLY A 145 -7.89 -5.21 -16.81
C GLY A 145 -7.60 -4.36 -15.58
N ARG A 146 -7.94 -3.08 -15.70
CA ARG A 146 -7.75 -2.09 -14.64
C ARG A 146 -8.68 -2.33 -13.46
N VAL A 147 -8.25 -1.90 -12.28
CA VAL A 147 -9.08 -1.74 -11.08
C VAL A 147 -9.41 -0.26 -10.86
N VAL A 148 -10.35 0.08 -9.96
CA VAL A 148 -10.79 1.47 -9.72
C VAL A 148 -9.61 2.40 -9.42
N LEU A 149 -8.62 1.91 -8.67
CA LEU A 149 -7.40 2.65 -8.35
C LEU A 149 -6.62 3.11 -9.59
N ASP A 150 -6.55 2.29 -10.65
CA ASP A 150 -5.84 2.63 -11.88
C ASP A 150 -6.50 3.86 -12.57
N PHE A 151 -7.84 3.93 -12.56
CA PHE A 151 -8.58 5.08 -13.10
C PHE A 151 -8.42 6.35 -12.24
N ILE A 152 -8.29 6.20 -10.91
CA ILE A 152 -7.97 7.32 -10.02
C ILE A 152 -6.58 7.88 -10.37
N CYS A 153 -5.58 7.02 -10.55
CA CYS A 153 -4.24 7.42 -10.96
C CYS A 153 -4.26 8.17 -12.30
N GLU A 154 -4.94 7.63 -13.31
CA GLU A 154 -5.07 8.26 -14.63
C GLU A 154 -5.71 9.65 -14.54
N THR A 155 -6.77 9.80 -13.74
CA THR A 155 -7.45 11.09 -13.52
C THR A 155 -6.56 12.11 -12.83
N LEU A 156 -5.68 11.66 -11.93
CA LEU A 156 -4.70 12.49 -11.24
C LEU A 156 -3.44 12.74 -12.09
N ASN A 157 -3.39 12.21 -13.32
CA ASN A 157 -2.23 12.29 -14.22
C ASN A 157 -0.95 11.75 -13.55
N THR A 158 -1.07 10.61 -12.87
CA THR A 158 0.00 9.83 -12.25
C THR A 158 -0.04 8.39 -12.76
N HIS A 159 1.08 7.67 -12.68
CA HIS A 159 1.12 6.27 -13.17
C HIS A 159 0.40 5.27 -12.25
N HIS A 160 0.13 4.05 -12.74
CA HIS A 160 -0.52 3.00 -11.95
C HIS A 160 0.37 2.58 -10.77
N LEU A 161 -0.23 2.37 -9.59
CA LEU A 161 0.53 2.02 -8.39
C LEU A 161 1.05 0.58 -8.42
N SER A 162 2.32 0.43 -8.03
CA SER A 162 2.91 -0.88 -7.77
C SER A 162 2.45 -1.43 -6.41
N PRO A 163 2.12 -2.72 -6.31
CA PRO A 163 1.80 -3.33 -5.03
C PRO A 163 3.06 -3.54 -4.19
N TYR A 164 2.97 -3.25 -2.89
CA TYR A 164 4.09 -3.29 -1.94
C TYR A 164 4.85 -4.63 -1.95
N MET A 165 4.12 -5.73 -2.16
CA MET A 165 4.64 -7.09 -2.09
C MET A 165 5.23 -7.61 -3.41
N LYS A 166 5.28 -6.78 -4.46
CA LYS A 166 5.87 -7.17 -5.75
C LYS A 166 7.36 -6.83 -5.77
N PRO A 167 8.26 -7.83 -5.86
CA PRO A 167 9.70 -7.58 -5.79
C PRO A 167 10.30 -7.08 -7.12
N LEU A 168 9.73 -7.46 -8.26
CA LEU A 168 10.30 -7.19 -9.59
C LEU A 168 9.48 -6.16 -10.36
N GLY A 169 10.15 -5.15 -10.91
CA GLY A 169 9.53 -4.15 -11.78
C GLY A 169 8.52 -3.26 -11.06
N SER A 170 8.72 -3.01 -9.77
CA SER A 170 7.94 -2.06 -8.98
C SER A 170 8.54 -0.67 -9.09
N ASP A 171 7.68 0.30 -9.35
CA ASP A 171 7.95 1.73 -9.25
C ASP A 171 7.14 2.30 -8.09
N TYR A 172 7.83 2.96 -7.16
CA TYR A 172 7.24 3.57 -5.97
C TYR A 172 7.40 5.10 -5.95
N SER A 173 7.82 5.69 -7.08
CA SER A 173 8.06 7.14 -7.19
C SER A 173 6.78 7.99 -7.13
N ASN A 174 5.61 7.38 -7.30
CA ASN A 174 4.31 8.03 -7.10
C ASN A 174 3.47 7.42 -5.98
N GLY A 175 4.09 6.65 -5.08
CA GLY A 175 3.41 6.00 -3.98
C GLY A 175 3.30 4.49 -4.14
N VAL A 176 2.50 3.87 -3.28
CA VAL A 176 2.50 2.42 -3.08
C VAL A 176 1.08 1.93 -2.82
N ASN A 177 0.75 0.77 -3.40
CA ASN A 177 -0.49 0.06 -3.08
C ASN A 177 -0.24 -1.05 -2.05
N PHE A 178 -0.84 -0.94 -0.88
CA PHE A 178 -0.79 -1.93 0.20
C PHE A 178 -2.01 -2.87 0.19
N ALA A 179 -3.00 -2.64 -0.67
CA ALA A 179 -4.19 -3.48 -0.74
C ALA A 179 -3.87 -4.90 -1.19
N ILE A 180 -4.43 -5.89 -0.48
CA ILE A 180 -4.28 -7.31 -0.78
C ILE A 180 -5.66 -7.96 -0.88
N ALA A 181 -5.91 -8.73 -1.94
CA ALA A 181 -7.16 -9.44 -2.11
C ALA A 181 -7.52 -10.31 -0.90
N GLY A 182 -8.78 -10.21 -0.46
CA GLY A 182 -9.31 -10.92 0.69
C GLY A 182 -9.07 -10.23 2.04
N ALA A 183 -8.31 -9.14 2.10
CA ALA A 183 -8.04 -8.42 3.34
C ALA A 183 -9.31 -7.96 4.07
N THR A 184 -9.22 -7.96 5.39
CA THR A 184 -10.26 -7.50 6.33
C THR A 184 -9.85 -6.20 7.02
N ALA A 185 -10.81 -5.41 7.48
CA ALA A 185 -10.55 -4.29 8.37
C ALA A 185 -10.12 -4.80 9.76
N THR A 186 -10.71 -5.91 10.22
CA THR A 186 -10.42 -6.49 11.54
C THR A 186 -9.05 -7.19 11.58
N PRO A 187 -8.21 -6.88 12.58
CA PRO A 187 -6.92 -7.53 12.80
C PRO A 187 -6.99 -9.03 13.01
N GLY A 188 -6.07 -9.77 12.39
CA GLY A 188 -5.86 -11.20 12.64
C GLY A 188 -6.85 -12.14 11.93
N ASP A 189 -7.94 -11.61 11.35
CA ASP A 189 -8.85 -12.40 10.51
C ASP A 189 -8.18 -12.83 9.20
N THR A 190 -7.24 -12.04 8.70
CA THR A 190 -6.42 -12.38 7.53
C THR A 190 -4.96 -11.99 7.76
N PRO A 191 -3.98 -12.63 7.09
CA PRO A 191 -2.56 -12.28 7.23
C PRO A 191 -2.20 -10.87 6.74
N PHE A 192 -3.12 -10.20 6.05
CA PHE A 192 -2.94 -8.88 5.44
C PHE A 192 -4.12 -7.95 5.76
N SER A 193 -4.67 -8.10 6.97
CA SER A 193 -5.69 -7.19 7.50
C SER A 193 -5.18 -5.75 7.51
N LEU A 194 -6.10 -4.80 7.63
CA LEU A 194 -5.81 -3.37 7.47
C LEU A 194 -4.67 -2.89 8.38
N ASP A 195 -4.60 -3.37 9.62
CA ASP A 195 -3.50 -3.06 10.55
C ASP A 195 -2.12 -3.48 10.00
N VAL A 196 -2.03 -4.65 9.37
CA VAL A 196 -0.80 -5.11 8.70
C VAL A 196 -0.45 -4.19 7.53
N GLN A 197 -1.44 -3.76 6.72
CA GLN A 197 -1.20 -2.83 5.62
C GLN A 197 -0.73 -1.45 6.15
N ILE A 198 -1.24 -0.99 7.29
CA ILE A 198 -0.76 0.22 7.96
C ILE A 198 0.69 0.05 8.44
N ASP A 199 1.04 -1.09 9.04
CA ASP A 199 2.41 -1.38 9.47
C ASP A 199 3.39 -1.41 8.28
N GLN A 200 2.97 -1.99 7.15
CA GLN A 200 3.75 -1.96 5.90
C GLN A 200 3.99 -0.53 5.41
N PHE A 201 2.97 0.34 5.47
CA PHE A 201 3.13 1.75 5.13
C PHE A 201 4.10 2.47 6.07
N ILE A 202 3.97 2.28 7.39
CA ILE A 202 4.87 2.89 8.37
C ILE A 202 6.30 2.46 8.10
N PHE A 203 6.53 1.16 7.91
CA PHE A 203 7.84 0.62 7.58
C PHE A 203 8.40 1.22 6.28
N TYR A 204 7.60 1.30 5.22
CA TYR A 204 8.02 1.87 3.94
C TYR A 204 8.41 3.36 4.08
N ARG A 205 7.58 4.14 4.79
CA ARG A 205 7.85 5.57 5.05
C ARG A 205 9.14 5.75 5.83
N ASP A 206 9.30 5.01 6.93
CA ASP A 206 10.49 5.11 7.77
C ASP A 206 11.73 4.70 6.98
N ARG A 207 11.62 3.71 6.10
CA ARG A 207 12.74 3.31 5.26
C ARG A 207 13.13 4.34 4.21
N CYS A 208 12.17 5.10 3.67
CA CYS A 208 12.45 6.26 2.85
C CYS A 208 13.20 7.34 3.66
N ASN A 209 12.73 7.63 4.87
CA ASN A 209 13.38 8.60 5.76
C ASN A 209 14.81 8.18 6.14
N ASP A 210 15.04 6.90 6.43
CA ASP A 210 16.37 6.36 6.73
C ASP A 210 17.34 6.46 5.55
N SER A 211 16.85 6.33 4.32
CA SER A 211 17.68 6.58 3.13
C SER A 211 18.00 8.07 2.99
N ILE A 212 17.02 8.96 3.17
CA ILE A 212 17.22 10.42 3.09
C ILE A 212 18.24 10.90 4.12
N THR A 213 18.15 10.43 5.37
CA THR A 213 19.07 10.82 6.44
C THR A 213 20.51 10.33 6.21
N ARG A 214 20.69 9.29 5.40
CA ARG A 214 22.00 8.76 4.99
C ARG A 214 22.48 9.31 3.64
N ASP A 215 21.79 10.31 3.08
CA ASP A 215 22.06 10.86 1.74
C ASP A 215 22.02 9.80 0.63
N GLU A 216 21.17 8.77 0.81
CA GLU A 216 20.92 7.73 -0.18
C GLU A 216 19.63 8.04 -0.98
N PRO A 217 19.53 7.57 -2.24
CA PRO A 217 18.30 7.69 -3.01
C PRO A 217 17.10 7.05 -2.28
N ALA A 218 16.01 7.81 -2.17
CA ALA A 218 14.72 7.35 -1.70
C ALA A 218 13.67 7.60 -2.80
N PRO A 219 12.68 6.69 -2.99
CA PRO A 219 11.64 6.90 -4.00
C PRO A 219 10.81 8.15 -3.73
N LEU A 220 10.60 8.50 -2.45
CA LEU A 220 9.76 9.61 -1.99
C LEU A 220 10.44 10.34 -0.83
N ASN A 221 10.22 11.66 -0.73
CA ASN A 221 10.64 12.47 0.42
C ASN A 221 9.50 12.68 1.43
N MET A 222 9.82 13.19 2.63
CA MET A 222 8.81 13.38 3.69
C MET A 222 7.68 14.36 3.32
N LEU A 223 7.94 15.33 2.45
CA LEU A 223 6.91 16.24 1.94
C LEU A 223 5.95 15.53 0.97
N ASP A 224 6.40 14.49 0.27
CA ASP A 224 5.55 13.65 -0.56
C ASP A 224 4.51 12.90 0.29
N PHE A 225 4.95 12.31 1.40
CA PHE A 225 4.04 11.67 2.36
C PHE A 225 3.02 12.67 2.92
N GLU A 226 3.44 13.87 3.33
CA GLU A 226 2.51 14.87 3.86
C GLU A 226 1.45 15.33 2.83
N ARG A 227 1.82 15.40 1.55
CA ARG A 227 0.97 15.94 0.47
C ARG A 227 0.16 14.87 -0.27
N ALA A 228 0.47 13.59 -0.06
CA ALA A 228 -0.14 12.45 -0.74
C ALA A 228 -1.65 12.35 -0.51
N LEU A 229 -2.30 11.64 -1.43
CA LEU A 229 -3.67 11.15 -1.28
C LEU A 229 -3.65 9.73 -0.69
N TYR A 230 -4.48 9.49 0.33
CA TYR A 230 -4.62 8.21 1.01
C TYR A 230 -5.98 7.62 0.69
N THR A 231 -6.02 6.59 -0.14
CA THR A 231 -7.27 5.91 -0.56
C THR A 231 -7.47 4.63 0.25
N MET A 232 -8.73 4.31 0.59
CA MET A 232 -9.06 3.11 1.35
C MET A 232 -10.38 2.48 0.88
N ASP A 233 -10.35 1.20 0.48
CA ASP A 233 -11.52 0.37 0.11
C ASP A 233 -11.43 -0.98 0.83
N ILE A 234 -12.07 -1.07 2.02
CA ILE A 234 -11.93 -2.19 2.96
C ILE A 234 -13.24 -2.38 3.75
N GLY A 235 -13.44 -3.57 4.33
CA GLY A 235 -14.61 -3.91 5.14
C GLY A 235 -15.61 -4.83 4.44
N GLN A 236 -15.52 -4.96 3.10
CA GLN A 236 -16.39 -5.87 2.35
C GLN A 236 -16.24 -7.32 2.81
N ASN A 237 -15.00 -7.78 3.01
CA ASN A 237 -14.72 -9.16 3.43
C ASN A 237 -15.20 -9.43 4.86
N ASP A 238 -15.08 -8.46 5.76
CA ASP A 238 -15.57 -8.53 7.15
C ASP A 238 -17.08 -8.73 7.19
N ILE A 239 -17.85 -7.97 6.39
CA ILE A 239 -19.31 -8.15 6.31
C ILE A 239 -19.63 -9.49 5.66
N THR A 240 -18.97 -9.79 4.54
CA THR A 240 -19.24 -10.99 3.74
C THR A 240 -19.01 -12.28 4.53
N SER A 241 -18.01 -12.29 5.42
CA SER A 241 -17.69 -13.44 6.26
C SER A 241 -18.78 -13.73 7.28
N ILE A 242 -19.58 -12.74 7.69
CA ILE A 242 -20.61 -12.91 8.74
C ILE A 242 -22.04 -12.97 8.21
N LEU A 243 -22.26 -12.86 6.89
CA LEU A 243 -23.62 -12.83 6.30
C LEU A 243 -24.45 -14.12 6.53
N TYR A 244 -23.82 -15.20 7.00
CA TYR A 244 -24.52 -16.44 7.38
C TYR A 244 -25.19 -16.35 8.77
N LEU A 245 -24.86 -15.34 9.58
CA LEU A 245 -25.41 -15.14 10.92
C LEU A 245 -26.85 -14.57 10.87
N PRO A 246 -27.60 -14.66 11.99
CA PRO A 246 -28.80 -13.86 12.21
C PRO A 246 -28.55 -12.37 11.94
N TYR A 247 -29.58 -11.67 11.43
CA TYR A 247 -29.39 -10.31 10.92
C TYR A 247 -28.98 -9.31 12.01
N ASP A 248 -29.56 -9.44 13.19
CA ASP A 248 -29.23 -8.67 14.38
C ASP A 248 -27.78 -8.89 14.83
N GLU A 249 -27.26 -10.12 14.77
CA GLU A 249 -25.84 -10.41 15.02
C GLU A 249 -24.92 -9.78 13.97
N VAL A 250 -25.32 -9.75 12.70
CA VAL A 250 -24.60 -9.04 11.64
C VAL A 250 -24.49 -7.56 11.99
N LEU A 251 -25.62 -6.92 12.32
CA LEU A 251 -25.66 -5.49 12.66
C LEU A 251 -24.83 -5.15 13.90
N ALA A 252 -24.82 -6.04 14.91
CA ALA A 252 -24.05 -5.85 16.13
C ALA A 252 -22.53 -5.83 15.91
N LYS A 253 -22.04 -6.48 14.84
CA LYS A 253 -20.60 -6.54 14.51
C LYS A 253 -20.10 -5.34 13.71
N LEU A 254 -20.96 -4.68 12.92
CA LEU A 254 -20.56 -3.58 12.02
C LEU A 254 -19.82 -2.42 12.72
N PRO A 255 -20.21 -1.96 13.93
CA PRO A 255 -19.49 -0.89 14.62
C PRO A 255 -18.02 -1.22 14.89
N HIS A 256 -17.69 -2.49 15.14
CA HIS A 256 -16.31 -2.91 15.39
C HIS A 256 -15.45 -2.77 14.13
N PHE A 257 -15.96 -3.18 12.96
CA PHE A 257 -15.25 -3.05 11.68
C PHE A 257 -14.94 -1.58 11.37
N VAL A 258 -15.93 -0.70 11.58
CA VAL A 258 -15.75 0.75 11.39
C VAL A 258 -14.75 1.34 12.39
N ALA A 259 -14.70 0.84 13.62
CA ALA A 259 -13.73 1.29 14.63
C ALA A 259 -12.28 0.99 14.20
N GLU A 260 -12.01 -0.18 13.60
CA GLU A 260 -10.67 -0.49 13.09
C GLU A 260 -10.28 0.38 11.89
N ILE A 261 -11.22 0.69 10.99
CA ILE A 261 -10.99 1.65 9.89
C ILE A 261 -10.68 3.06 10.44
N ARG A 262 -11.47 3.53 11.42
CA ARG A 262 -11.24 4.81 12.09
C ARG A 262 -9.83 4.85 12.70
N LYS A 263 -9.44 3.80 13.43
CA LYS A 263 -8.13 3.68 14.05
C LYS A 263 -7.00 3.72 13.02
N ALA A 264 -7.16 3.04 11.88
CA ALA A 264 -6.20 3.09 10.78
C ALA A 264 -6.01 4.53 10.25
N ILE A 265 -7.10 5.27 10.04
CA ILE A 265 -7.05 6.69 9.61
C ILE A 265 -6.32 7.55 10.66
N GLU A 266 -6.61 7.36 11.94
CA GLU A 266 -5.93 8.09 13.03
C GLU A 266 -4.42 7.78 13.08
N ILE A 267 -4.03 6.53 12.86
CA ILE A 267 -2.61 6.13 12.79
C ILE A 267 -1.94 6.78 11.58
N LEU A 268 -2.54 6.69 10.38
CA LEU A 268 -2.02 7.36 9.19
C LEU A 268 -1.85 8.87 9.42
N HIS A 269 -2.83 9.52 10.06
CA HIS A 269 -2.77 10.93 10.37
C HIS A 269 -1.61 11.29 11.32
N LYS A 270 -1.42 10.52 12.40
CA LYS A 270 -0.26 10.66 13.31
C LYS A 270 1.07 10.54 12.57
N ASN A 271 1.05 9.84 11.45
CA ASN A 271 2.18 9.55 10.59
C ASN A 271 2.27 10.46 9.34
N GLY A 272 1.60 11.62 9.36
CA GLY A 272 1.75 12.67 8.35
C GLY A 272 0.66 12.73 7.29
N ALA A 273 -0.24 11.74 7.21
CA ALA A 273 -1.33 11.75 6.23
C ALA A 273 -2.33 12.89 6.50
N ARG A 274 -2.77 13.59 5.44
CA ARG A 274 -3.71 14.72 5.54
C ARG A 274 -4.90 14.66 4.59
N LYS A 275 -4.85 13.87 3.53
CA LYS A 275 -5.92 13.80 2.51
C LYS A 275 -6.38 12.37 2.38
N PHE A 276 -7.60 12.10 2.82
CA PHE A 276 -8.18 10.77 2.86
C PHE A 276 -9.37 10.68 1.91
N TRP A 277 -9.43 9.60 1.15
CA TRP A 277 -10.52 9.23 0.26
C TRP A 277 -10.96 7.82 0.62
N ILE A 278 -12.07 7.73 1.34
CA ILE A 278 -12.55 6.51 1.99
C ILE A 278 -13.78 6.01 1.24
N HIS A 279 -13.69 4.80 0.69
CA HIS A 279 -14.80 4.14 0.03
C HIS A 279 -15.67 3.40 1.05
N GLY A 280 -16.99 3.57 0.94
CA GLY A 280 -17.93 2.60 1.48
C GLY A 280 -17.84 1.26 0.73
N THR A 281 -18.48 0.23 1.27
CA THR A 281 -18.65 -1.05 0.56
C THR A 281 -19.71 -0.95 -0.53
N GLY A 282 -19.66 -1.86 -1.50
CA GLY A 282 -20.58 -1.91 -2.64
C GLY A 282 -21.92 -2.58 -2.35
N ALA A 283 -22.74 -2.73 -3.39
CA ALA A 283 -24.02 -3.45 -3.33
C ALA A 283 -23.81 -4.98 -3.23
N LEU A 284 -23.55 -5.47 -2.01
CA LEU A 284 -23.19 -6.87 -1.75
C LEU A 284 -24.27 -7.87 -2.19
N GLY A 285 -25.54 -7.50 -2.07
CA GLY A 285 -26.67 -8.32 -2.51
C GLY A 285 -26.73 -8.51 -4.02
N CYS A 286 -26.04 -7.67 -4.79
CA CYS A 286 -25.98 -7.74 -6.24
C CYS A 286 -24.78 -8.56 -6.76
N LEU A 287 -23.92 -9.07 -5.86
CA LEU A 287 -22.74 -9.85 -6.28
C LEU A 287 -23.19 -11.16 -6.94
N PRO A 288 -22.71 -11.49 -8.16
CA PRO A 288 -23.08 -12.75 -8.83
C PRO A 288 -22.81 -13.98 -7.98
N ALA A 289 -21.69 -14.00 -7.24
CA ALA A 289 -21.33 -15.08 -6.34
C ALA A 289 -22.35 -15.28 -5.19
N LYS A 290 -23.02 -14.21 -4.74
CA LYS A 290 -24.09 -14.30 -3.73
C LYS A 290 -25.42 -14.69 -4.36
N LEU A 291 -25.70 -14.20 -5.56
CA LEU A 291 -26.91 -14.55 -6.30
C LEU A 291 -26.92 -16.00 -6.79
N ALA A 292 -25.76 -16.63 -6.98
CA ALA A 292 -25.65 -18.03 -7.36
C ALA A 292 -25.76 -19.02 -6.19
N MET A 293 -25.76 -18.55 -4.94
CA MET A 293 -25.91 -19.45 -3.78
C MET A 293 -27.33 -20.02 -3.72
N PRO A 294 -27.52 -21.30 -3.31
CA PRO A 294 -28.85 -21.86 -3.12
C PRO A 294 -29.67 -21.04 -2.11
N ARG A 295 -30.92 -20.76 -2.46
CA ARG A 295 -31.87 -20.01 -1.62
C ARG A 295 -33.17 -20.78 -1.48
N ALA A 296 -33.81 -20.66 -0.31
CA ALA A 296 -35.13 -21.24 -0.07
C ALA A 296 -36.24 -20.53 -0.87
N SER A 297 -36.09 -19.23 -1.11
CA SER A 297 -37.00 -18.45 -1.95
C SER A 297 -36.32 -17.17 -2.47
N ASP A 298 -36.88 -16.58 -3.51
CA ASP A 298 -36.49 -15.26 -4.03
C ASP A 298 -37.27 -14.11 -3.36
N GLY A 299 -37.98 -14.37 -2.26
CA GLY A 299 -38.80 -13.37 -1.56
C GLY A 299 -38.00 -12.24 -0.89
N ASP A 300 -36.67 -12.38 -0.77
CA ASP A 300 -35.76 -11.34 -0.26
C ASP A 300 -35.00 -10.61 -1.39
N LEU A 301 -35.40 -10.79 -2.66
CA LEU A 301 -34.86 -10.00 -3.75
C LEU A 301 -35.57 -8.63 -3.84
N ASP A 302 -34.80 -7.57 -4.09
CA ASP A 302 -35.35 -6.26 -4.44
C ASP A 302 -35.79 -6.20 -5.92
N GLU A 303 -36.35 -5.06 -6.33
CA GLU A 303 -36.87 -4.84 -7.69
C GLU A 303 -35.81 -4.95 -8.80
N HIS A 304 -34.52 -4.98 -8.45
CA HIS A 304 -33.41 -5.17 -9.39
C HIS A 304 -32.76 -6.55 -9.27
N GLY A 305 -33.37 -7.46 -8.51
CA GLY A 305 -32.91 -8.84 -8.36
C GLY A 305 -31.74 -9.00 -7.40
N CYS A 306 -31.44 -8.01 -6.56
CA CYS A 306 -30.39 -8.11 -5.56
C CYS A 306 -30.94 -8.56 -4.20
N ILE A 307 -30.13 -9.27 -3.42
CA ILE A 307 -30.52 -9.75 -2.07
C ILE A 307 -30.63 -8.55 -1.11
N ALA A 308 -31.84 -8.17 -0.74
CA ALA A 308 -32.15 -6.96 0.02
C ALA A 308 -31.50 -6.97 1.40
N LYS A 309 -31.54 -8.10 2.13
CA LYS A 309 -30.88 -8.24 3.44
C LYS A 309 -29.38 -7.92 3.38
N PHE A 310 -28.67 -8.37 2.35
CA PHE A 310 -27.23 -8.12 2.19
C PHE A 310 -26.95 -6.67 1.83
N ASN A 311 -27.76 -6.09 0.95
CA ASN A 311 -27.70 -4.66 0.62
C ASN A 311 -27.98 -3.78 1.84
N ASN A 312 -28.89 -4.17 2.72
CA ASN A 312 -29.20 -3.41 3.94
C ASN A 312 -28.05 -3.45 4.96
N ALA A 313 -27.37 -4.59 5.11
CA ALA A 313 -26.15 -4.67 5.92
C ALA A 313 -25.04 -3.75 5.38
N ALA A 314 -24.83 -3.75 4.05
CA ALA A 314 -23.89 -2.85 3.37
C ALA A 314 -24.22 -1.37 3.60
N LYS A 315 -25.49 -0.97 3.42
CA LYS A 315 -25.96 0.40 3.69
C LYS A 315 -25.73 0.81 5.14
N ARG A 316 -26.01 -0.09 6.10
CA ARG A 316 -25.80 0.20 7.53
C ARG A 316 -24.32 0.39 7.84
N PHE A 317 -23.44 -0.46 7.31
CA PHE A 317 -22.00 -0.29 7.44
C PHE A 317 -21.53 1.04 6.85
N ASN A 318 -21.98 1.39 5.64
CA ASN A 318 -21.64 2.66 4.99
C ASN A 318 -22.13 3.88 5.77
N THR A 319 -23.31 3.80 6.40
CA THR A 319 -23.82 4.86 7.27
C THR A 319 -22.88 5.10 8.44
N LEU A 320 -22.51 4.03 9.16
CA LEU A 320 -21.58 4.10 10.29
C LEU A 320 -20.20 4.62 9.87
N LEU A 321 -19.70 4.19 8.70
CA LEU A 321 -18.41 4.64 8.18
C LEU A 321 -18.44 6.11 7.76
N SER A 322 -19.53 6.59 7.17
CA SER A 322 -19.72 8.01 6.85
C SER A 322 -19.76 8.86 8.12
N GLU A 323 -20.52 8.44 9.13
CA GLU A 323 -20.58 9.10 10.45
C GLU A 323 -19.19 9.15 11.11
N ALA A 324 -18.43 8.05 11.08
CA ALA A 324 -17.06 8.04 11.57
C ALA A 324 -16.14 8.99 10.80
N CYS A 325 -16.32 9.12 9.48
CA CYS A 325 -15.59 10.11 8.68
C CYS A 325 -15.96 11.54 9.07
N ASP A 326 -17.22 11.83 9.37
CA ASP A 326 -17.67 13.14 9.88
C ASP A 326 -17.01 13.47 11.22
N ASP A 327 -17.02 12.52 12.17
CA ASP A 327 -16.34 12.67 13.46
C ASP A 327 -14.84 12.93 13.29
N LEU A 328 -14.17 12.19 12.39
CA LEU A 328 -12.76 12.37 12.11
C LEU A 328 -12.45 13.73 11.46
N ARG A 329 -13.34 14.29 10.62
CA ARG A 329 -13.18 15.67 10.11
C ARG A 329 -13.21 16.69 11.23
N LEU A 330 -14.04 16.45 12.25
CA LEU A 330 -14.12 17.31 13.42
C LEU A 330 -12.87 17.16 14.31
N LEU A 331 -12.34 15.95 14.48
CA LEU A 331 -11.19 15.67 15.34
C LEU A 331 -9.85 16.06 14.70
N LEU A 332 -9.63 15.67 13.45
CA LEU A 332 -8.37 15.80 12.73
C LEU A 332 -8.30 17.13 11.98
N LYS A 333 -8.26 18.23 12.74
CA LYS A 333 -8.13 19.59 12.18
C LYS A 333 -6.88 19.63 11.29
N LYS A 334 -7.02 20.23 10.09
CA LYS A 334 -6.03 20.26 8.99
C LYS A 334 -5.97 19.01 8.10
N SER A 335 -6.93 18.09 8.23
CA SER A 335 -7.12 17.01 7.27
C SER A 335 -8.37 17.23 6.41
N SER A 336 -8.31 16.74 5.18
CA SER A 336 -9.47 16.54 4.31
C SER A 336 -9.79 15.06 4.31
N ILE A 337 -11.02 14.70 4.64
CA ILE A 337 -11.49 13.31 4.62
C ILE A 337 -12.73 13.30 3.75
N ILE A 338 -12.78 12.47 2.73
CA ILE A 338 -13.93 12.32 1.83
C ILE A 338 -14.43 10.89 1.99
N PHE A 339 -15.74 10.75 2.21
CA PHE A 339 -16.42 9.47 2.14
C PHE A 339 -17.06 9.36 0.77
N VAL A 340 -16.93 8.20 0.12
CA VAL A 340 -17.53 7.92 -1.19
C VAL A 340 -18.51 6.77 -1.05
N ASP A 341 -19.77 7.04 -1.40
CA ASP A 341 -20.83 6.05 -1.38
C ASP A 341 -20.73 5.11 -2.60
N MET A 342 -19.86 4.11 -2.47
CA MET A 342 -19.69 3.07 -3.48
C MET A 342 -20.92 2.17 -3.61
N PHE A 343 -21.80 2.12 -2.59
CA PHE A 343 -23.06 1.38 -2.71
C PHE A 343 -23.93 2.05 -3.77
N ALA A 344 -24.17 3.35 -3.66
CA ALA A 344 -24.98 4.09 -4.62
C ALA A 344 -24.44 3.94 -6.05
N ILE A 345 -23.12 4.08 -6.24
CA ILE A 345 -22.47 3.95 -7.56
C ILE A 345 -22.65 2.55 -8.13
N LYS A 346 -22.31 1.49 -7.36
CA LYS A 346 -22.37 0.10 -7.85
C LYS A 346 -23.81 -0.39 -8.01
N TYR A 347 -24.74 0.04 -7.16
CA TYR A 347 -26.16 -0.29 -7.27
C TYR A 347 -26.78 0.39 -8.49
N ASP A 348 -26.41 1.64 -8.80
CA ASP A 348 -26.88 2.35 -10.00
C ASP A 348 -26.48 1.62 -11.28
N LEU A 349 -25.28 1.03 -11.34
CA LEU A 349 -24.86 0.20 -12.49
C LEU A 349 -25.79 -0.98 -12.73
N VAL A 350 -26.34 -1.57 -11.66
CA VAL A 350 -27.31 -2.68 -11.75
C VAL A 350 -28.69 -2.14 -12.10
N ALA A 351 -29.19 -1.18 -11.33
CA ALA A 351 -30.52 -0.59 -11.50
C ALA A 351 -30.72 0.07 -12.89
N ASN A 352 -29.67 0.69 -13.41
CA ASN A 352 -29.66 1.44 -14.67
C ASN A 352 -28.75 0.79 -15.73
N HIS A 353 -28.62 -0.55 -15.71
CA HIS A 353 -27.72 -1.29 -16.59
C HIS A 353 -27.91 -0.99 -18.09
N THR A 354 -29.11 -0.61 -18.54
CA THR A 354 -29.38 -0.25 -19.95
C THR A 354 -28.78 1.09 -20.36
N LYS A 355 -28.58 2.02 -19.42
CA LYS A 355 -27.92 3.31 -19.66
C LYS A 355 -26.41 3.15 -19.72
N HIS A 356 -25.87 2.25 -18.91
CA HIS A 356 -24.43 2.03 -18.75
C HIS A 356 -23.87 0.95 -19.69
N GLY A 357 -24.72 0.05 -20.19
CA GLY A 357 -24.36 -0.98 -21.15
C GLY A 357 -25.03 -0.78 -22.50
N SER A 358 -24.25 -0.45 -23.54
CA SER A 358 -24.69 -0.63 -24.91
C SER A 358 -24.77 -2.13 -25.22
N ARG A 359 -26.01 -2.64 -25.36
CA ARG A 359 -26.48 -3.94 -25.91
C ARG A 359 -25.47 -5.10 -25.99
N SER A 360 -25.88 -6.22 -25.40
CA SER A 360 -25.47 -7.59 -25.70
C SER A 360 -24.93 -7.79 -27.13
N ARG A 361 -23.75 -8.42 -27.23
CA ARG A 361 -23.45 -9.30 -28.37
C ARG A 361 -23.27 -10.71 -27.84
#